data_AF-A0A7C3CY25-F1
#
_entry.id   AF-A0A7C3CY25-F1
#
_cell.length_a   1.000
_cell.length_b   1.000
_cell.length_c   1.000
_cell.angle_alpha   90.00
_cell.angle_beta   90.00
_cell.angle_gamma   90.00
#
_symmetry.space_group_name_H-M   'P 1'
#
loop_
_entity.id
_entity.type
_entity.pdbx_description
1 polymer ?
#
loop_
_entity_poly.entity_id
_entity_poly.type
_entity_poly.pdbx_seq_one_letter_code
_entity_poly.pdbx_strand_id
1 'polypeptide(L)' 'MQDKKGFSPIVSEYMIMWEAINYYEKRLEKLSSMTTDEDQELAYDEKLQDMEGLLKSIKIAAKNDYELELK' A
#
# COMPACT_ATOMS: atom_id res chain seq x y z
N MET A 1 27.31 2.72 -23.03
CA MET A 1 27.72 2.51 -21.62
C MET A 1 26.67 1.63 -20.97
N GLN A 2 27.10 0.44 -20.57
CA GLN A 2 26.31 -0.63 -19.96
C GLN A 2 26.04 -0.33 -18.48
N ASP A 3 24.88 -0.80 -18.03
CA ASP A 3 24.52 -1.19 -16.66
C ASP A 3 24.58 -0.15 -15.53
N LYS A 4 23.43 0.48 -15.27
CA LYS A 4 22.98 0.76 -13.91
C LYS A 4 21.79 -0.14 -13.55
N LYS A 5 22.02 -1.46 -13.51
CA LYS A 5 21.13 -2.42 -12.82
C LYS A 5 21.33 -2.35 -11.30
N GLY A 6 21.43 -1.13 -10.77
CA GLY A 6 21.49 -0.86 -9.34
C GLY A 6 20.12 -0.37 -8.93
N PHE A 7 19.50 -1.08 -7.98
CA PHE A 7 18.28 -0.65 -7.32
C PHE A 7 18.40 0.84 -6.96
N SER A 8 17.57 1.70 -7.55
CA SER A 8 17.53 3.11 -7.13
C SER A 8 16.93 3.13 -5.72
N PRO A 9 17.59 3.73 -4.72
CA PRO A 9 17.07 3.80 -3.34
C PRO A 9 15.61 4.27 -3.26
N ILE A 10 15.21 5.17 -4.16
CA ILE A 10 13.86 5.72 -4.20
C ILE A 10 12.84 4.73 -4.80
N VAL A 11 13.27 3.90 -5.77
CA VAL A 11 12.44 2.78 -6.28
C VAL A 11 12.20 1.75 -5.16
N SER A 12 13.18 1.52 -4.26
CA SER A 12 12.99 0.64 -3.09
C SER A 12 12.04 1.21 -2.07
N GLU A 13 12.06 2.52 -1.86
CA GLU A 13 11.15 3.18 -0.93
C GLU A 13 9.69 3.01 -1.38
N TYR A 14 9.39 3.18 -2.67
CA TYR A 14 8.05 2.94 -3.21
C TYR A 14 7.60 1.48 -3.03
N MET A 15 8.48 0.50 -3.26
CA MET A 15 8.18 -0.91 -3.03
C MET A 15 7.98 -1.24 -1.56
N ILE A 16 8.81 -0.71 -0.66
CA ILE A 16 8.68 -0.92 0.79
C ILE A 16 7.35 -0.32 1.29
N MET A 17 7.02 0.91 0.86
CA MET A 17 5.75 1.54 1.23
C MET A 17 4.55 0.75 0.69
N TRP A 18 4.63 0.29 -0.56
CA TRP A 18 3.62 -0.55 -1.18
C TRP A 18 3.37 -1.82 -0.37
N GLU A 19 4.43 -2.58 -0.04
CA GLU A 19 4.33 -3.82 0.72
C GLU A 19 3.80 -3.58 2.15
N ALA A 20 4.27 -2.52 2.81
CA ALA A 20 3.83 -2.19 4.16
C ALA A 20 2.33 -1.88 4.23
N ILE A 21 1.81 -1.12 3.26
CA ILE A 21 0.39 -0.76 3.22
C ILE A 21 -0.47 -1.97 2.87
N ASN A 22 -0.08 -2.77 1.88
CA ASN A 22 -0.78 -4.03 1.55
C ASN A 22 -0.82 -5.00 2.74
N TYR A 23 0.26 -5.08 3.52
CA TYR A 23 0.30 -5.91 4.71
C TYR A 23 -0.70 -5.42 5.76
N TYR A 24 -0.76 -4.10 5.97
CA TYR A 24 -1.67 -3.51 6.95
C TYR A 24 -3.14 -3.62 6.53
N GLU A 25 -3.45 -3.41 5.26
CA GLU A 25 -4.78 -3.61 4.66
C GLU A 25 -5.29 -5.04 4.93
N LYS A 26 -4.52 -6.07 4.57
CA LYS A 26 -4.87 -7.47 4.84
C LYS A 26 -5.10 -7.77 6.33
N ARG A 27 -4.32 -7.11 7.19
CA ARG A 27 -4.49 -7.25 8.64
C ARG A 27 -5.80 -6.61 9.09
N LEU A 28 -6.15 -5.44 8.57
CA LEU A 28 -7.41 -4.76 8.87
C LEU A 28 -8.62 -5.55 8.36
N GLU A 29 -8.59 -6.08 7.13
CA GLU A 29 -9.65 -6.95 6.60
C GLU A 29 -9.90 -8.16 7.52
N LYS A 30 -8.82 -8.77 8.02
CA LYS A 30 -8.91 -9.87 8.96
C LYS A 30 -9.50 -9.43 10.31
N LEU A 31 -9.18 -8.23 10.79
CA LEU A 31 -9.72 -7.72 12.05
C LEU A 31 -11.20 -7.34 11.91
N SER A 32 -11.58 -6.71 10.80
CA SER A 32 -12.97 -6.39 10.46
C SER A 32 -13.83 -7.66 10.39
N SER A 33 -13.39 -8.68 9.64
CA SER A 33 -14.12 -9.96 9.53
C SER A 33 -14.17 -10.83 10.79
N MET A 34 -13.31 -10.57 11.78
CA MET A 34 -13.25 -11.32 13.03
C MET A 34 -13.91 -10.62 14.22
N THR A 35 -14.22 -9.33 14.11
CA THR A 35 -14.89 -8.61 15.20
C THR A 35 -16.39 -8.91 15.20
N THR A 36 -17.01 -8.88 16.38
CA THR A 36 -18.47 -8.93 16.55
C THR A 36 -19.02 -7.62 17.10
N ASP A 37 -18.16 -6.63 17.23
CA ASP A 37 -18.47 -5.27 17.67
C ASP A 37 -18.63 -4.40 16.42
N GLU A 38 -19.87 -3.98 16.14
CA GLU A 38 -20.25 -3.21 14.96
C GLU A 38 -19.54 -1.84 14.89
N ASP A 39 -19.30 -1.20 16.04
CA ASP A 39 -18.57 0.08 16.07
C ASP A 39 -17.10 -0.12 15.69
N GLN A 40 -16.51 -1.25 16.09
CA GLN A 40 -15.14 -1.60 15.69
C GLN A 40 -15.05 -2.01 14.22
N GLU A 41 -16.04 -2.76 13.72
CA GLU A 41 -16.13 -3.13 12.30
C GLU A 41 -16.14 -1.88 11.43
N LEU A 42 -17.02 -0.91 11.74
CA LEU A 42 -17.10 0.37 11.06
C LEU A 42 -15.77 1.13 11.10
N ALA A 43 -15.10 1.16 12.26
CA ALA A 43 -13.80 1.82 12.40
C ALA A 43 -12.67 1.14 11.63
N TYR A 44 -12.76 -0.17 11.36
CA TYR A 44 -11.82 -0.87 10.49
C TYR A 44 -12.13 -0.61 9.02
N ASP A 45 -13.40 -0.58 8.64
CA ASP A 45 -13.83 -0.32 7.27
C ASP A 45 -13.48 1.10 6.80
N GLU A 46 -13.64 2.11 7.67
CA GLU A 46 -13.18 3.48 7.38
C GLU A 46 -11.67 3.52 7.10
N LYS A 47 -10.88 2.80 7.91
CA LYS A 47 -9.42 2.71 7.71
C LYS A 47 -9.04 1.96 6.44
N LEU A 48 -9.82 0.94 6.05
CA LEU A 48 -9.61 0.23 4.79
C LEU A 48 -9.82 1.18 3.61
N GLN A 49 -10.87 2.00 3.64
CA GLN A 49 -11.12 3.00 2.61
C GLN A 49 -9.97 4.02 2.49
N ASP A 50 -9.43 4.49 3.62
CA ASP A 50 -8.26 5.38 3.62
C ASP A 50 -7.02 4.68 3.00
N MET A 51 -6.81 3.40 3.30
CA MET A 51 -5.70 2.61 2.76
C MET A 51 -5.80 2.42 1.25
N GLU A 52 -7.00 2.19 0.70
CA GLU A 52 -7.22 2.14 -0.75
C GLU A 52 -6.81 3.47 -1.42
N GLY A 53 -7.15 4.60 -0.79
CA GLY A 53 -6.74 5.93 -1.23
C GLY A 53 -5.22 6.10 -1.26
N LEU A 54 -4.53 5.63 -0.22
CA LEU A 54 -3.06 5.67 -0.13
C LEU A 54 -2.41 4.77 -1.18
N LEU A 55 -2.89 3.52 -1.36
CA LEU A 55 -2.38 2.59 -2.37
C LEU A 55 -2.50 3.18 -3.77
N LYS A 56 -3.65 3.79 -4.09
CA LYS A 56 -3.86 4.47 -5.38
C LYS A 56 -2.89 5.63 -5.56
N SER A 57 -2.67 6.44 -4.53
CA SER A 57 -1.76 7.58 -4.57
C SER A 57 -0.32 7.15 -4.80
N ILE A 58 0.13 6.10 -4.12
CA ILE A 58 1.46 5.52 -4.28
C ILE A 58 1.65 4.92 -5.68
N LYS A 59 0.65 4.19 -6.20
CA LYS A 59 0.67 3.68 -7.58
C LYS A 59 0.84 4.79 -8.61
N ILE A 60 0.13 5.90 -8.44
CA ILE A 60 0.23 7.05 -9.35
C ILE A 60 1.61 7.72 -9.23
N ALA A 61 2.09 7.95 -8.01
CA ALA A 61 3.38 8.59 -7.77
C ALA A 61 4.54 7.75 -8.32
N ALA A 62 4.57 6.45 -8.02
CA ALA A 62 5.59 5.51 -8.52
C ALA A 62 5.63 5.46 -10.05
N LYS A 63 4.46 5.46 -10.70
CA LYS A 63 4.35 5.48 -12.16
C LYS A 63 4.85 6.80 -12.75
N ASN A 64 4.50 7.93 -12.14
CA ASN A 64 4.88 9.25 -12.66
C ASN A 64 6.37 9.55 -12.47
N ASP A 65 6.94 9.17 -11.33
CA ASP A 65 8.31 9.52 -10.97
C ASP A 65 9.35 8.59 -11.62
N TYR A 66 9.01 7.30 -11.77
CA TYR A 66 9.96 6.25 -12.13
C TYR A 66 9.46 5.28 -13.20
N GLU A 67 8.29 5.50 -13.80
CA GLU A 67 7.61 4.54 -14.68
C GLU A 67 7.43 3.16 -14.01
N LEU A 68 7.39 3.14 -12.67
CA LEU A 68 7.33 1.91 -11.88
C LEU A 68 5.88 1.43 -11.77
N GLU A 69 5.64 0.20 -12.21
CA GLU A 69 4.35 -0.48 -12.03
C GLU A 69 4.35 -1.29 -10.73
N LEU A 70 3.66 -0.79 -9.71
CA LEU A 70 3.38 -1.52 -8.47
C LEU A 70 2.17 -2.46 -8.67
N LYS A 71 2.34 -3.76 -8.42
CA LYS A 71 1.34 -4.81 -8.59
C LYS A 71 1.03 -5.50 -7.27
#